data_AF-A0A6B2LW29-F1
#
_entry.id   AF-A0A6B2LW29-F1
#
_cell.length_a   1.000
_cell.length_b   1.000
_cell.length_c   1.000
_cell.angle_alpha   90.00
_cell.angle_beta   90.00
_cell.angle_gamma   90.00
#
_symmetry.space_group_name_H-M   'P 1'
#
loop_
_entity.id
_entity.type
_entity.pdbx_description
1 polymer ?
#
loop_
_entity_poly.entity_id
_entity_poly.type
_entity_poly.pdbx_seq_one_letter_code
_entity_poly.pdbx_strand_id
1 'polypeptide(L)'
;MKSFLKLFLSVVIDLIGFGTYAVPVLGEFGDIVWGPVSGWLIYLLYGSVYISMFGLAEEVLPMTDALPTATLAWAYETFLK
;
A
#
# COMPACT_ATOMS: atom_id res chain seq x y z
N MET A 1 2.27 -15.16 9.32
CA MET A 1 1.41 -14.23 10.08
C MET A 1 -0.03 -14.71 9.99
N LYS A 2 -0.89 -14.48 11.00
CA LYS A 2 -2.32 -14.85 10.90
C LYS A 2 -3.00 -13.99 9.83
N SER A 3 -3.88 -14.59 9.00
CA SER A 3 -4.52 -13.89 7.87
C SER A 3 -5.28 -12.62 8.30
N PHE A 4 -5.99 -12.65 9.43
CA PHE A 4 -6.70 -11.47 9.94
C PHE A 4 -5.77 -10.30 10.31
N LEU A 5 -4.62 -10.58 10.93
CA LEU A 5 -3.64 -9.54 11.25
C LEU A 5 -3.01 -8.97 9.97
N LYS A 6 -2.82 -9.82 8.95
CA LYS A 6 -2.33 -9.40 7.63
C LYS A 6 -3.31 -8.42 6.97
N LEU A 7 -4.59 -8.78 6.93
CA LEU A 7 -5.65 -7.90 6.42
C LEU A 7 -5.68 -6.56 7.14
N PHE A 8 -5.63 -6.58 8.47
CA PHE A 8 -5.64 -5.35 9.26
C PHE A 8 -4.46 -4.43 8.91
N LEU A 9 -3.25 -4.97 8.79
CA LEU A 9 -2.07 -4.19 8.40
C LEU A 9 -2.19 -3.67 6.97
N SER A 10 -2.71 -4.46 6.04
CA SER A 10 -2.95 -4.04 4.66
C SER A 10 -3.92 -2.87 4.56
N VAL A 11 -5.05 -2.94 5.26
CA VAL A 11 -6.03 -1.86 5.32
C VAL A 11 -5.43 -0.60 5.93
N VAL A 12 -4.61 -0.73 6.98
CA VAL A 12 -3.92 0.41 7.58
C VAL A 12 -2.94 1.06 6.61
N ILE A 13 -2.16 0.26 5.86
CA ILE A 13 -1.23 0.79 4.85
C ILE A 13 -1.98 1.59 3.79
N ASP A 14 -3.03 1.00 3.19
CA ASP A 14 -3.81 1.66 2.14
C ASP A 14 -4.54 2.90 2.65
N LEU A 15 -5.03 2.92 3.90
CA LEU A 15 -5.69 4.10 4.48
C LEU A 15 -4.72 5.25 4.76
N ILE A 16 -3.45 4.96 5.06
CA ILE A 16 -2.43 6.01 5.24
C ILE A 16 -2.09 6.63 3.88
N GLY A 17 -1.91 5.80 2.84
CA GLY A 17 -1.74 6.26 1.46
C GLY A 17 -2.93 7.10 1.00
N PHE A 18 -4.15 6.60 1.17
CA PHE A 18 -5.37 7.36 0.84
C PHE A 18 -5.54 8.68 1.64
N GLY A 19 -4.98 8.76 2.84
CA GLY A 19 -5.04 9.96 3.68
C GLY A 19 -4.35 11.19 3.04
N THR A 20 -3.44 10.98 2.10
CA THR A 20 -2.71 12.06 1.42
C THR A 20 -3.61 12.89 0.50
N TYR A 21 -4.74 12.34 0.03
CA TYR A 21 -5.77 13.08 -0.72
C TYR A 21 -6.49 14.16 0.09
N ALA A 22 -6.44 14.11 1.42
CA ALA A 22 -7.13 15.09 2.26
C ALA A 22 -6.56 16.51 2.08
N VAL A 23 -5.29 16.62 1.68
CA VAL A 23 -4.63 17.91 1.41
C VAL A 23 -3.82 17.82 0.11
N PRO A 24 -4.45 18.10 -1.05
CA PRO A 24 -3.75 18.09 -2.33
C PRO A 24 -2.54 19.04 -2.28
N VAL A 25 -1.43 18.64 -2.91
CA VAL A 25 -0.07 19.22 -2.79
C VAL A 25 0.73 18.78 -1.57
N LEU A 26 0.19 18.84 -0.33
CA LEU A 26 0.93 18.36 0.84
C LEU A 26 0.99 16.82 0.92
N GLY A 27 -0.03 16.15 0.39
CA GLY A 27 -0.04 14.70 0.21
C GLY A 27 1.11 14.20 -0.66
N GLU A 28 1.31 14.83 -1.83
CA GLU A 28 2.36 14.45 -2.79
C GLU A 28 3.78 14.58 -2.22
N PHE A 29 4.01 15.51 -1.28
CA PHE A 29 5.28 15.57 -0.53
C PHE A 29 5.41 14.46 0.52
N GLY A 30 4.28 14.04 1.10
CA GLY A 30 4.19 12.89 1.98
C GLY A 30 4.62 11.60 1.27
N ASP A 31 4.24 11.44 0.00
CA ASP A 31 4.50 10.24 -0.80
C ASP A 31 5.99 9.99 -1.08
N ILE A 32 6.83 11.04 -1.03
CA ILE A 32 8.30 10.91 -1.11
C ILE A 32 8.83 10.03 0.03
N VAL A 33 8.21 10.13 1.20
CA VAL A 33 8.58 9.34 2.39
C VAL A 33 7.69 8.11 2.48
N TRP A 34 6.38 8.28 2.31
CA TRP A 34 5.39 7.24 2.51
C TRP A 34 5.46 6.17 1.42
N GLY A 35 5.63 6.50 0.15
CA GLY A 35 5.72 5.52 -0.95
C GLY A 35 6.81 4.46 -0.74
N PRO A 36 8.07 4.83 -0.44
CA PRO A 36 9.12 3.86 -0.10
C PRO A 36 8.81 3.03 1.16
N VAL A 37 8.19 3.64 2.17
CA VAL A 37 7.79 2.96 3.41
C VAL A 37 6.68 1.95 3.13
N SER A 38 5.63 2.36 2.41
CA SER A 38 4.50 1.53 1.97
C SER A 38 5.00 0.33 1.16
N GLY A 39 5.82 0.57 0.13
CA GLY A 39 6.46 -0.49 -0.66
C GLY A 39 7.27 -1.47 0.18
N TRP A 40 8.06 -0.98 1.15
CA TRP A 40 8.83 -1.84 2.06
C TRP A 40 7.94 -2.67 2.99
N LEU A 41 6.89 -2.07 3.56
CA LEU A 41 5.93 -2.78 4.41
C LEU A 41 5.20 -3.87 3.62
N ILE A 42 4.77 -3.59 2.39
CA ILE A 42 4.16 -4.57 1.48
C ILE A 42 5.14 -5.71 1.19
N TYR A 43 6.42 -5.41 0.96
CA TYR A 43 7.43 -6.45 0.79
C TYR A 43 7.57 -7.34 2.03
N LEU A 44 7.59 -6.76 3.24
CA LEU A 44 7.64 -7.53 4.48
C LEU A 44 6.39 -8.40 4.70
N LEU A 45 5.22 -7.95 4.24
CA LEU A 45 3.97 -8.68 4.36
C LEU A 45 3.87 -9.85 3.37
N TYR A 46 4.24 -9.64 2.11
CA TYR A 46 3.96 -10.58 1.02
C TYR A 46 5.19 -11.26 0.41
N GLY A 47 6.39 -10.77 0.71
CA GLY A 47 7.65 -11.27 0.14
C GLY A 47 7.74 -11.14 -1.38
N SER A 48 6.88 -10.32 -2.00
CA SER A 48 6.79 -10.15 -3.45
C SER A 48 7.30 -8.78 -3.86
N VAL A 49 8.39 -8.77 -4.62
CA VAL A 49 8.97 -7.54 -5.20
C VAL A 49 7.97 -6.88 -6.14
N TYR A 50 7.19 -7.66 -6.90
CA TYR A 50 6.21 -7.11 -7.84
C TYR A 50 5.08 -6.37 -7.14
N ILE A 51 4.52 -6.95 -6.06
CA ILE A 51 3.44 -6.31 -5.29
C ILE A 51 3.98 -5.07 -4.56
N SER A 52 5.20 -5.15 -4.02
CA SER A 52 5.88 -4.01 -3.39
C SER A 52 6.13 -2.86 -4.37
N MET A 53 6.61 -3.15 -5.58
CA MET A 53 6.81 -2.14 -6.63
C MET A 53 5.50 -1.56 -7.13
N PHE A 54 4.43 -2.35 -7.18
CA PHE A 54 3.08 -1.84 -7.48
C PHE A 54 2.61 -0.86 -6.40
N GLY A 55 2.74 -1.20 -5.12
CA GLY A 55 2.36 -0.31 -4.02
C GLY A 55 3.21 0.95 -3.96
N LEU A 56 4.51 0.87 -4.26
CA LEU A 56 5.34 2.07 -4.40
C LEU A 56 4.88 2.94 -5.57
N ALA A 57 4.63 2.33 -6.74
CA ALA A 57 4.21 3.07 -7.93
C ALA A 57 2.85 3.72 -7.73
N GLU A 58 1.94 3.06 -7.01
CA GLU A 58 0.64 3.58 -6.63
C GLU A 58 0.74 4.88 -5.84
N GLU A 59 1.64 4.95 -4.87
CA GLU A 59 1.83 6.12 -3.98
C GLU A 59 2.63 7.25 -4.66
N VAL A 60 3.53 6.91 -5.59
CA VAL A 60 4.39 7.92 -6.26
C VAL A 60 3.69 8.56 -7.46
N LEU A 61 2.76 7.84 -8.09
CA LEU A 61 2.03 8.35 -9.23
C LEU A 61 0.82 9.17 -8.73
N PRO A 62 0.69 10.43 -9.16
CA PRO A 62 -0.44 11.24 -8.74
C PRO A 62 -1.74 10.59 -9.22
N MET A 63 -2.78 10.68 -8.39
CA MET A 63 -4.13 10.16 -8.64
C MET A 63 -4.28 8.63 -8.53
N THR A 64 -3.24 7.88 -8.15
CA THR A 64 -3.31 6.42 -8.01
C THR A 64 -3.34 5.89 -6.59
N ASP A 65 -2.95 6.67 -5.56
CA ASP A 65 -3.03 6.29 -4.12
C ASP A 65 -4.45 5.96 -3.60
N ALA A 66 -5.48 6.08 -4.44
CA ALA A 66 -6.82 5.59 -4.15
C ALA A 66 -6.99 4.08 -4.39
N LEU A 67 -6.05 3.46 -5.07
CA LEU A 67 -6.01 2.01 -5.23
C LEU A 67 -5.55 1.39 -3.90
N PRO A 68 -6.16 0.28 -3.44
CA PRO A 68 -5.75 -0.35 -2.19
C PRO A 68 -4.83 -1.54 -2.45
N THR A 69 -3.59 -1.31 -2.93
CA THR A 69 -2.69 -2.40 -3.36
C THR A 69 -2.41 -3.42 -2.26
N ALA A 70 -2.20 -2.99 -1.01
CA ALA A 70 -1.92 -3.94 0.06
C ALA A 70 -3.14 -4.83 0.36
N THR A 71 -4.35 -4.28 0.35
CA THR A 71 -5.59 -5.05 0.57
C THR A 71 -5.88 -5.99 -0.59
N LEU A 72 -5.63 -5.55 -1.83
CA LEU A 72 -5.73 -6.42 -3.02
C LEU A 72 -4.72 -7.57 -2.96
N ALA A 73 -3.50 -7.31 -2.49
CA ALA A 73 -2.48 -8.34 -2.28
C ALA A 73 -2.91 -9.36 -1.21
N TRP A 74 -3.56 -8.91 -0.13
CA TRP A 74 -4.15 -9.80 0.86
C TRP A 74 -5.24 -10.69 0.25
N ALA A 75 -6.15 -10.10 -0.53
CA ALA A 75 -7.23 -10.84 -1.18
C ALA A 75 -6.67 -11.88 -2.16
N TYR A 76 -5.69 -11.50 -2.98
CA TYR A 76 -4.98 -12.42 -3.88
C TYR A 76 -4.36 -13.59 -3.12
N GLU A 77 -3.60 -13.33 -2.06
CA GLU A 77 -2.96 -14.38 -1.27
C GLU A 77 -3.98 -15.26 -0.52
N THR A 78 -5.12 -14.72 -0.12
CA THR A 78 -6.12 -15.45 0.69
C THR A 78 -7.06 -16.30 -0.15
N PHE A 79 -7.45 -15.83 -1.34
CA PHE A 79 -8.46 -16.49 -2.17
C PHE A 79 -7.89 -17.25 -3.36
N LEU A 80 -6.70 -16.88 -3.87
CA LEU A 80 -6.16 -17.41 -5.11
C LEU A 80 -4.85 -18.18 -4.94
N LYS A 81 -4.22 -18.11 -3.76
CA LYS A 81 -2.94 -18.77 -3.44
C LYS A 81 -3.11 -19.72 -2.26
#